data_AF-A0A0D8XYB7-F1
#
_entry.id   AF-A0A0D8XYB7-F1
#
_cell.length_a   1.000
_cell.length_b   1.000
_cell.length_c   1.000
_cell.angle_alpha   90.00
_cell.angle_beta   90.00
_cell.angle_gamma   90.00
#
_symmetry.space_group_name_H-M   'P 1'
#
loop_
_entity.id
_entity.type
_entity.pdbx_description
1 polymer ?
#
loop_
_entity_poly.entity_id
_entity_poly.type
_entity_poly.pdbx_seq_one_letter_code
_entity_poly.pdbx_strand_id
1 'polypeptide(L)'
;MLNYTYKRAHNFLTQSIRFNSVQAEKNLKLAVLRRNWSVEDLQRLDEVVDIEFRRAEEENQQALKKSLQIPDGLWKYQRIEQLKRWKTIPAIKYATFEVKDSLNSCLSDFLGKALHFHDDDNTDIVLSNKPPVLHWTITPLDTEVQIVIRISFPLVGPDQATFINIQNSLRNYFNSAYEWTQGILLTADVVRLHIERVHRTVIELSCRICEDELEDDQVSTPTKLLWPYLAIALKNTLNEINKHQYLQYTLELIPFGMCFFKPPLKVRVFDLSLFMATAYEYGKVSFRYQDELYDIILEKLLPDGTFVSLDQLLSVKPPKLYKQQMNTIDSDKSVTRESNRDSTTSTAQLSVNHNRGRRVSFGSIKLIDDVTKPVKGVDEYVDEMLKQTMDHLII
;
A
#
# COMPACT_ATOMS: atom_id res chain seq x y z
N MET A 1 5.28 9.33 -34.16
CA MET A 1 6.23 8.37 -33.56
C MET A 1 7.29 9.07 -32.71
N LEU A 2 8.00 10.11 -33.19
CA LEU A 2 9.01 10.90 -32.44
C LEU A 2 8.50 11.56 -31.13
N ASN A 3 7.31 12.17 -31.13
CA ASN A 3 6.73 12.77 -29.91
C ASN A 3 6.43 11.74 -28.81
N TYR A 4 6.11 10.50 -29.18
CA TYR A 4 5.82 9.43 -28.22
C TYR A 4 7.11 8.92 -27.55
N THR A 5 8.18 8.77 -28.34
CA THR A 5 9.51 8.37 -27.83
C THR A 5 10.11 9.45 -26.93
N TYR A 6 9.96 10.73 -27.29
CA TYR A 6 10.42 11.86 -26.47
C TYR A 6 9.66 11.94 -25.14
N LYS A 7 8.32 11.83 -25.16
CA LYS A 7 7.49 11.84 -23.94
C LYS A 7 7.83 10.67 -23.01
N ARG A 8 8.11 9.48 -23.55
CA ARG A 8 8.51 8.30 -22.77
C ARG A 8 9.90 8.47 -22.14
N ALA A 9 10.86 9.03 -22.87
CA ALA A 9 12.21 9.30 -22.36
C ALA A 9 12.20 10.41 -21.30
N HIS A 10 11.43 11.48 -21.50
CA HIS A 10 11.24 12.54 -20.52
C HIS A 10 10.60 12.01 -19.23
N ASN A 11 9.52 11.23 -19.33
CA ASN A 11 8.90 10.59 -18.17
C ASN A 11 9.86 9.68 -17.42
N PHE A 12 10.71 8.92 -18.12
CA PHE A 12 11.71 8.06 -17.48
C PHE A 12 12.76 8.88 -16.72
N LEU A 13 13.31 9.92 -17.34
CA LEU A 13 14.28 10.82 -16.73
C LEU A 13 13.73 11.49 -15.47
N THR A 14 12.53 12.07 -15.55
CA THR A 14 11.84 12.68 -14.39
C THR A 14 11.67 11.67 -13.26
N GLN A 15 11.30 10.43 -13.57
CA GLN A 15 11.15 9.37 -12.57
C GLN A 15 12.49 8.98 -11.93
N SER A 16 13.56 8.88 -12.71
CA SER A 16 14.91 8.61 -12.20
C SER A 16 15.42 9.74 -11.31
N ILE A 17 15.15 10.99 -11.67
CA ILE A 17 15.46 12.18 -10.85
C ILE A 17 14.71 12.09 -9.52
N ARG A 18 13.38 11.93 -9.53
CA ARG A 18 12.58 11.79 -8.31
C ARG A 18 13.07 10.66 -7.40
N PHE A 19 13.40 9.51 -7.98
CA PHE A 19 13.94 8.38 -7.24
C PHE A 19 15.29 8.68 -6.60
N ASN A 20 16.21 9.29 -7.35
CA ASN A 20 17.52 9.67 -6.83
C ASN A 20 17.40 10.68 -5.68
N SER A 21 16.48 11.64 -5.81
CA SER A 21 16.11 12.62 -4.77
C SER A 21 15.68 11.94 -3.46
N VAL A 22 14.63 11.12 -3.48
CA VAL A 22 14.07 10.54 -2.23
C VAL A 22 14.91 9.42 -1.64
N GLN A 23 15.90 8.92 -2.39
CA GLN A 23 16.86 7.89 -1.96
C GLN A 23 18.27 8.46 -1.81
N ALA A 24 18.40 9.77 -1.57
CA ALA A 24 19.71 10.41 -1.53
C ALA A 24 20.65 9.84 -0.44
N GLU A 25 20.12 9.21 0.61
CA GLU A 25 20.92 8.48 1.61
C GLU A 25 21.70 7.30 1.02
N LYS A 26 21.25 6.75 -0.12
CA LYS A 26 21.95 5.68 -0.85
C LYS A 26 23.11 6.19 -1.70
N ASN A 27 23.36 7.50 -1.74
CA ASN A 27 24.43 8.14 -2.52
C ASN A 27 24.44 7.70 -4.00
N LEU A 28 23.25 7.50 -4.58
CA LEU A 28 23.09 7.05 -5.95
C LEU A 28 23.63 8.10 -6.93
N LYS A 29 24.43 7.66 -7.90
CA LYS A 29 24.92 8.55 -8.98
C LYS A 29 23.96 8.48 -10.17
N LEU A 30 23.46 9.63 -10.62
CA LEU A 30 22.65 9.71 -11.84
C LEU A 30 23.56 9.99 -13.05
N ALA A 31 23.64 9.03 -13.97
CA ALA A 31 24.30 9.22 -15.26
C ALA A 31 23.24 9.34 -16.37
N VAL A 32 23.30 10.41 -17.16
CA VAL A 32 22.39 10.62 -18.29
C VAL A 32 23.18 10.46 -19.59
N LEU A 33 22.76 9.48 -20.40
CA LEU A 33 23.44 9.08 -21.62
C LEU A 33 22.67 9.58 -22.84
N ARG A 34 23.36 10.25 -23.76
CA ARG A 34 22.79 10.69 -25.03
C ARG A 34 23.80 10.53 -26.15
N ARG A 35 23.34 10.37 -27.40
CA ARG A 35 24.26 10.27 -28.55
C ARG A 35 25.12 11.53 -28.70
N ASN A 36 24.46 12.68 -28.77
CA ASN A 36 25.10 14.01 -28.79
C ASN A 36 24.32 14.92 -27.84
N TRP A 37 25.03 15.75 -27.08
CA TRP A 37 24.44 16.82 -26.28
C TRP A 37 24.52 18.16 -27.03
N SER A 38 23.40 18.87 -27.13
CA SER A 38 23.44 20.31 -27.44
C SER A 38 23.47 21.13 -26.14
N VAL A 39 23.84 22.41 -26.23
CA VAL A 39 23.75 23.35 -25.10
C VAL A 39 22.31 23.45 -24.59
N GLU A 40 21.34 23.48 -25.50
CA GLU A 40 19.91 23.51 -25.18
C GLU A 40 19.44 22.24 -24.45
N ASP A 41 20.00 21.08 -24.80
CA ASP A 41 19.68 19.82 -24.13
C ASP A 41 20.19 19.78 -22.69
N LEU A 42 21.38 20.35 -22.44
CA LEU A 42 21.95 20.48 -21.10
C LEU A 42 21.11 21.44 -20.25
N GLN A 43 20.78 22.62 -20.79
CA GLN A 43 19.91 23.60 -20.12
C GLN A 43 18.55 22.98 -19.74
N ARG A 44 17.93 22.23 -20.66
CA ARG A 44 16.66 21.54 -20.37
C ARG A 44 16.81 20.47 -19.29
N LEU A 45 17.93 19.77 -19.24
CA LEU A 45 18.18 18.77 -18.19
C LEU A 45 18.35 19.43 -16.83
N ASP A 46 19.13 20.52 -16.74
CA ASP A 46 19.25 21.35 -15.54
C ASP A 46 17.88 21.85 -15.08
N GLU A 47 17.08 22.41 -16.00
CA GLU A 47 15.72 22.88 -15.72
C GLU A 47 14.82 21.77 -15.16
N VAL A 48 14.87 20.56 -15.71
CA VAL A 48 14.07 19.43 -15.23
C VAL A 48 14.49 19.02 -13.81
N VAL A 49 15.79 18.99 -13.52
CA VAL A 49 16.30 18.69 -12.18
C VAL A 49 15.85 19.76 -11.18
N ASP A 50 15.98 21.04 -11.54
CA ASP A 50 15.59 22.18 -10.70
C ASP A 50 14.07 22.25 -10.46
N ILE A 51 13.26 21.88 -11.45
CA ILE A 51 11.79 21.79 -11.31
C ILE A 51 11.42 20.71 -10.29
N GLU A 52 12.03 19.52 -10.38
CA GLU A 52 11.71 18.42 -9.46
C GLU A 52 12.21 18.68 -8.04
N PHE A 53 13.36 19.35 -7.90
CA PHE A 53 13.85 19.82 -6.60
C PHE A 53 12.89 20.84 -5.96
N ARG A 54 12.48 21.87 -6.70
CA ARG A 54 11.54 22.87 -6.21
C ARG A 54 10.19 22.26 -5.84
N ARG A 55 9.69 21.32 -6.66
CA ARG A 55 8.47 20.57 -6.36
C ARG A 55 8.56 19.86 -5.01
N ALA A 56 9.68 19.20 -4.73
CA ALA A 56 9.89 18.53 -3.45
C ALA A 56 9.81 19.50 -2.26
N GLU A 57 10.41 20.67 -2.40
CA GLU A 57 10.40 21.71 -1.37
C GLU A 57 8.99 22.29 -1.17
N GLU A 58 8.28 22.60 -2.27
CA GLU A 58 6.91 23.11 -2.25
C GLU A 58 5.94 22.13 -1.58
N GLU A 59 6.01 20.84 -1.91
CA GLU A 59 5.19 19.78 -1.31
C GLU A 59 5.41 19.68 0.20
N ASN A 60 6.67 19.77 0.66
CA ASN A 60 6.99 19.76 2.08
C ASN A 60 6.44 21.00 2.80
N GLN A 61 6.56 22.19 2.19
CA GLN A 61 5.99 23.42 2.74
C GLN A 61 4.46 23.37 2.80
N GLN A 62 3.81 22.80 1.79
CA GLN A 62 2.36 22.60 1.79
C GLN A 62 1.93 21.63 2.89
N ALA A 63 2.65 20.51 3.08
CA ALA A 63 2.37 19.56 4.15
C ALA A 63 2.52 20.18 5.54
N LEU A 64 3.52 21.06 5.73
CA LEU A 64 3.70 21.82 6.97
C LEU A 64 2.55 22.80 7.22
N LYS A 65 2.12 23.54 6.19
CA LYS A 65 0.96 24.45 6.28
C LYS A 65 -0.32 23.69 6.66
N LYS A 66 -0.60 22.55 6.02
CA LYS A 66 -1.75 21.69 6.35
C LYS A 66 -1.70 21.21 7.81
N SER A 67 -0.52 20.88 8.31
CA SER A 67 -0.34 20.39 9.69
C SER A 67 -0.65 21.44 10.77
N LEU A 68 -0.65 22.73 10.43
CA LEU A 68 -1.08 23.79 11.34
C LEU A 68 -2.58 23.76 11.63
N GLN A 69 -3.39 23.20 10.71
CA GLN A 69 -4.84 23.07 10.85
C GLN A 69 -5.27 21.91 11.75
N ILE A 70 -4.34 21.02 12.11
CA ILE A 70 -4.61 19.91 13.03
C ILE A 70 -4.83 20.50 14.44
N PRO A 71 -5.87 20.04 15.17
CA PRO A 71 -6.07 20.38 16.58
C PRO A 71 -4.82 20.13 17.43
N ASP A 72 -4.62 20.93 18.47
CA ASP A 72 -3.47 20.75 19.36
C ASP A 72 -3.53 19.40 20.08
N GLY A 73 -2.38 18.73 20.22
CA GLY A 73 -2.31 17.39 20.80
C GLY A 73 -1.16 16.54 20.26
N LEU A 74 -1.12 15.28 20.66
CA LEU A 74 -0.02 14.37 20.29
C LEU A 74 0.02 14.06 18.80
N TRP A 75 -1.14 13.96 18.13
CA TRP A 75 -1.21 13.80 16.67
C TRP A 75 -0.53 14.94 15.92
N LYS A 76 -0.86 16.19 16.25
CA LYS A 76 -0.23 17.37 15.66
C LYS A 76 1.26 17.41 15.95
N TYR A 77 1.65 17.18 17.21
CA TYR A 77 3.05 17.16 17.61
C TYR A 77 3.86 16.12 16.82
N GLN A 78 3.39 14.86 16.77
CA GLN A 78 4.06 13.78 16.03
C GLN A 78 4.15 14.08 14.54
N ARG A 79 3.09 14.63 13.94
CA ARG A 79 3.10 15.02 12.52
C ARG A 79 4.10 16.14 12.24
N ILE A 80 4.16 17.17 13.09
CA ILE A 80 5.13 18.26 12.96
C ILE A 80 6.56 17.73 13.14
N GLU A 81 6.82 16.86 14.13
CA GLU A 81 8.14 16.25 14.33
C GLU A 81 8.57 15.38 13.14
N GLN A 82 7.64 14.63 12.57
CA GLN A 82 7.88 13.87 11.34
C GLN A 82 8.28 14.78 10.17
N LEU A 83 7.52 15.86 9.93
CA LEU A 83 7.83 16.83 8.87
C LEU A 83 9.18 17.54 9.10
N LYS A 84 9.51 17.87 10.36
CA LYS A 84 10.82 18.45 10.71
C LYS A 84 11.99 17.52 10.42
N ARG A 85 11.80 16.20 10.56
CA ARG A 85 12.83 15.20 10.21
C ARG A 85 13.07 15.15 8.71
N TRP A 86 12.03 15.33 7.91
CA TRP A 86 12.10 15.37 6.44
C TRP A 86 12.58 16.72 5.90
N LYS A 87 13.67 17.23 6.49
CA LYS A 87 14.38 18.42 5.97
C LYS A 87 14.60 18.27 4.46
N THR A 88 14.67 19.42 3.80
CA THR A 88 14.81 19.56 2.34
C THR A 88 15.68 18.47 1.73
N ILE A 89 15.09 17.72 0.79
CA ILE A 89 15.78 16.72 -0.01
C ILE A 89 17.03 17.37 -0.60
N PRO A 90 18.22 16.75 -0.53
CA PRO A 90 19.44 17.33 -1.08
C PRO A 90 19.37 17.41 -2.61
N ALA A 91 20.05 18.40 -3.18
CA ALA A 91 20.16 18.52 -4.63
C ALA A 91 20.85 17.30 -5.24
N ILE A 92 20.31 16.80 -6.35
CA ILE A 92 20.87 15.64 -7.06
C ILE A 92 22.16 16.06 -7.76
N LYS A 93 23.21 15.25 -7.58
CA LYS A 93 24.39 15.30 -8.43
C LYS A 93 24.22 14.34 -9.59
N TYR A 94 24.27 14.85 -10.81
CA TYR A 94 24.20 14.04 -12.02
C TYR A 94 25.37 14.36 -12.95
N ALA A 95 25.69 13.41 -13.84
CA ALA A 95 26.68 13.60 -14.89
C ALA A 95 26.11 13.20 -16.24
N THR A 96 26.50 13.94 -17.27
CA THR A 96 26.08 13.71 -18.65
C THR A 96 27.20 13.07 -19.44
N PHE A 97 26.86 12.04 -20.22
CA PHE A 97 27.82 11.32 -21.06
C PHE A 97 27.32 11.26 -22.50
N GLU A 98 28.26 11.34 -23.44
CA GLU A 98 28.01 11.08 -24.86
C GLU A 98 28.32 9.63 -25.19
N VAL A 99 27.45 8.99 -25.99
CA VAL A 99 27.68 7.61 -26.46
C VAL A 99 28.77 7.65 -27.53
N LYS A 100 30.01 7.40 -27.11
CA LYS A 100 31.23 7.32 -27.92
C LYS A 100 32.00 6.03 -27.61
N ASP A 101 32.97 5.66 -28.44
CA ASP A 101 33.77 4.43 -28.25
C ASP A 101 34.50 4.39 -26.90
N SER A 102 34.78 5.54 -26.28
CA SER A 102 35.39 5.69 -24.96
C SER A 102 34.40 5.71 -23.78
N LEU A 103 33.11 5.43 -24.01
CA LEU A 103 32.07 5.54 -22.97
C LEU A 103 32.34 4.61 -21.78
N ASN A 104 32.83 3.40 -22.03
CA ASN A 104 33.07 2.41 -20.99
C ASN A 104 34.11 2.86 -19.97
N SER A 105 35.20 3.52 -20.41
CA SER A 105 36.22 4.05 -19.50
C SER A 105 35.67 5.22 -18.68
N CYS A 106 34.93 6.14 -19.31
CA CYS A 106 34.32 7.27 -18.61
C CYS A 106 33.27 6.85 -17.57
N LEU A 107 32.42 5.86 -17.90
CA LEU A 107 31.44 5.31 -16.96
C LEU A 107 32.11 4.56 -15.81
N SER A 108 33.18 3.81 -16.09
CA SER A 108 33.93 3.08 -15.05
C SER A 108 34.62 4.02 -14.07
N ASP A 109 35.17 5.13 -14.55
CA ASP A 109 35.76 6.17 -13.70
C ASP A 109 34.69 6.90 -12.87
N PHE A 110 33.55 7.23 -13.50
CA PHE A 110 32.46 7.95 -12.84
C PHE A 110 31.75 7.11 -11.77
N LEU A 111 31.42 5.87 -12.09
CA LEU A 111 30.71 4.96 -11.19
C LEU A 111 31.68 4.36 -10.14
N GLY A 112 32.98 4.40 -10.40
CA GLY A 112 34.03 3.79 -9.59
C GLY A 112 34.26 2.34 -9.99
N LYS A 113 35.48 1.82 -9.82
CA LYS A 113 35.95 0.47 -10.23
C LYS A 113 35.16 -0.74 -9.69
N ALA A 114 34.03 -0.53 -8.99
CA ALA A 114 33.16 -1.58 -8.49
C ALA A 114 31.72 -1.34 -8.95
N LEU A 115 31.45 -1.43 -10.25
CA LEU A 115 30.18 -2.04 -10.66
C LEU A 115 30.32 -3.54 -10.46
N HIS A 116 30.03 -4.00 -9.25
CA HIS A 116 29.31 -5.25 -9.18
C HIS A 116 27.92 -4.93 -9.69
N PHE A 117 27.62 -5.32 -10.94
CA PHE A 117 26.25 -5.66 -11.28
C PHE A 117 25.89 -6.81 -10.33
N HIS A 118 25.38 -6.47 -9.15
CA HIS A 118 24.61 -7.43 -8.41
C HIS A 118 23.29 -7.53 -9.19
N ASP A 119 23.27 -8.47 -10.12
CA ASP A 119 22.06 -9.23 -10.39
C ASP A 119 21.77 -9.94 -9.07
N ASP A 120 21.12 -9.23 -8.14
CA ASP A 120 20.50 -9.86 -6.98
C ASP A 120 19.10 -10.34 -7.42
N ASP A 121 19.08 -11.08 -8.54
CA ASP A 121 17.98 -11.94 -8.97
C ASP A 121 18.01 -13.27 -8.18
N ASN A 122 18.88 -13.39 -7.17
CA ASN A 122 18.92 -14.54 -6.25
C ASN A 122 17.91 -14.43 -5.10
N THR A 123 16.72 -13.90 -5.38
CA THR A 123 15.54 -14.44 -4.72
C THR A 123 14.83 -15.32 -5.73
N ASP A 124 15.13 -16.63 -5.68
CA ASP A 124 14.52 -17.72 -6.46
C ASP A 124 12.99 -17.86 -6.28
N ILE A 125 12.31 -16.83 -5.77
CA ILE A 125 10.86 -16.77 -5.67
C ILE A 125 10.35 -16.03 -6.90
N VAL A 126 10.06 -16.78 -7.96
CA VAL A 126 9.29 -16.28 -9.10
C VAL A 126 7.88 -15.94 -8.61
N LEU A 127 7.68 -14.70 -8.16
CA LEU A 127 6.38 -14.21 -7.73
C LEU A 127 5.45 -14.05 -8.93
N SER A 128 4.15 -14.29 -8.70
CA SER A 128 3.12 -13.94 -9.68
C SER A 128 3.20 -12.45 -10.00
N ASN A 129 2.94 -12.06 -11.23
CA ASN A 129 2.72 -10.65 -11.60
C ASN A 129 1.27 -10.21 -11.40
N LYS A 130 0.37 -11.14 -11.02
CA LYS A 130 -1.07 -10.90 -10.91
C LYS A 130 -1.56 -11.11 -9.47
N PRO A 131 -2.49 -10.27 -8.99
CA PRO A 131 -3.19 -10.51 -7.74
C PRO A 131 -4.02 -11.80 -7.80
N PRO A 132 -4.44 -12.37 -6.65
CA PRO A 132 -5.22 -13.60 -6.62
C PRO A 132 -6.58 -13.41 -7.32
N VAL A 133 -6.92 -14.35 -8.21
CA VAL A 133 -8.02 -14.21 -9.19
C VAL A 133 -9.43 -14.21 -8.58
N LEU A 134 -9.60 -14.63 -7.32
CA LEU A 134 -10.93 -15.09 -6.85
C LEU A 134 -11.55 -14.43 -5.62
N HIS A 135 -10.86 -13.58 -4.85
CA HIS A 135 -11.42 -13.13 -3.55
C HIS A 135 -11.09 -11.69 -3.14
N TRP A 136 -10.57 -10.86 -4.05
CA TRP A 136 -10.29 -9.46 -3.74
C TRP A 136 -10.64 -8.55 -4.92
N THR A 137 -11.61 -7.67 -4.70
CA THR A 137 -12.00 -6.59 -5.61
C THR A 137 -11.53 -5.26 -5.05
N ILE A 138 -11.32 -4.24 -5.90
CA ILE A 138 -10.91 -2.90 -5.43
C ILE A 138 -11.97 -2.29 -4.49
N THR A 139 -13.24 -2.52 -4.79
CA THR A 139 -14.38 -2.07 -3.96
C THR A 139 -14.93 -3.24 -3.15
N PRO A 140 -15.22 -3.07 -1.84
CA PRO A 140 -15.88 -4.10 -1.06
C PRO A 140 -17.29 -4.39 -1.60
N LEU A 141 -17.74 -5.63 -1.40
CA LEU A 141 -19.13 -6.02 -1.62
C LEU A 141 -20.05 -5.36 -0.57
N ASP A 142 -21.36 -5.40 -0.81
CA ASP A 142 -22.33 -4.76 0.08
C ASP A 142 -22.35 -5.34 1.51
N THR A 143 -21.96 -6.61 1.66
CA THR A 143 -21.81 -7.28 2.97
C THR A 143 -20.40 -7.20 3.54
N GLU A 144 -19.50 -6.47 2.89
CA GLU A 144 -18.11 -6.32 3.32
C GLU A 144 -17.85 -4.93 3.89
N VAL A 145 -17.18 -4.91 5.03
CA VAL A 145 -16.69 -3.68 5.64
C VAL A 145 -15.19 -3.59 5.40
N GLN A 146 -14.74 -2.43 4.89
CA GLN A 146 -13.32 -2.20 4.61
C GLN A 146 -12.85 -0.85 5.15
N ILE A 147 -11.66 -0.88 5.74
CA ILE A 147 -10.91 0.32 6.11
C ILE A 147 -9.57 0.25 5.37
N VAL A 148 -9.22 1.34 4.69
CA VAL A 148 -7.93 1.47 4.01
C VAL A 148 -7.12 2.57 4.67
N ILE A 149 -5.84 2.30 4.89
CA ILE A 149 -4.84 3.34 5.13
C ILE A 149 -4.01 3.47 3.86
N ARG A 150 -4.13 4.61 3.18
CA ARG A 150 -3.33 4.93 2.01
C ARG A 150 -2.10 5.74 2.43
N ILE A 151 -0.95 5.35 1.91
CA ILE A 151 0.33 6.02 2.11
C ILE A 151 0.70 6.63 0.77
N SER A 152 0.67 7.96 0.70
CA SER A 152 0.92 8.72 -0.53
C SER A 152 2.27 9.43 -0.45
N PHE A 153 3.09 9.27 -1.48
CA PHE A 153 4.44 9.82 -1.60
C PHE A 153 4.43 10.93 -2.66
N PRO A 154 4.80 12.19 -2.32
CA PRO A 154 4.71 13.31 -3.26
C PRO A 154 5.55 13.13 -4.54
N LEU A 155 6.70 12.45 -4.45
CA LEU A 155 7.61 12.23 -5.58
C LEU A 155 7.58 10.79 -6.09
N VAL A 156 7.99 9.85 -5.24
CA VAL A 156 8.01 8.41 -5.51
C VAL A 156 8.08 7.66 -4.18
N GLY A 157 7.49 6.46 -4.14
CA GLY A 157 7.49 5.57 -3.00
C GLY A 157 8.81 4.80 -2.82
N PRO A 158 8.84 3.86 -1.85
CA PRO A 158 10.01 3.04 -1.58
C PRO A 158 10.37 2.16 -2.78
N ASP A 159 11.64 1.78 -2.85
CA ASP A 159 12.12 0.84 -3.86
C ASP A 159 11.58 -0.57 -3.65
N GLN A 160 11.93 -1.49 -4.55
CA GLN A 160 11.44 -2.86 -4.49
C GLN A 160 11.95 -3.61 -3.25
N ALA A 161 13.23 -3.43 -2.90
CA ALA A 161 13.82 -4.08 -1.73
C ALA A 161 13.12 -3.67 -0.43
N THR A 162 12.88 -2.37 -0.22
CA THR A 162 12.15 -1.87 0.95
C THR A 162 10.72 -2.38 0.97
N PHE A 163 10.03 -2.48 -0.17
CA PHE A 163 8.68 -3.05 -0.22
C PHE A 163 8.63 -4.55 0.09
N ILE A 164 9.59 -5.33 -0.39
CA ILE A 164 9.72 -6.76 -0.04
C ILE A 164 9.97 -6.92 1.46
N ASN A 165 10.77 -6.04 2.07
CA ASN A 165 10.98 -6.04 3.53
C ASN A 165 9.68 -5.78 4.29
N ILE A 166 8.84 -4.85 3.81
CA ILE A 166 7.51 -4.60 4.37
C ILE A 166 6.67 -5.88 4.31
N GLN A 167 6.58 -6.54 3.16
CA GLN A 167 5.82 -7.79 3.00
C GLN A 167 6.31 -8.88 3.96
N ASN A 168 7.62 -9.11 4.01
CA ASN A 168 8.23 -10.14 4.84
C ASN A 168 8.02 -9.91 6.33
N SER A 169 8.02 -8.66 6.79
CA SER A 169 7.82 -8.31 8.20
C SER A 169 6.41 -8.68 8.73
N LEU A 170 5.45 -8.92 7.83
CA LEU A 170 4.05 -9.16 8.21
C LEU A 170 3.66 -10.63 8.26
N ARG A 171 4.40 -11.52 7.60
CA ARG A 171 4.04 -12.95 7.47
C ARG A 171 3.73 -13.62 8.81
N ASN A 172 4.46 -13.27 9.86
CA ASN A 172 4.34 -13.91 11.17
C ASN A 172 3.08 -13.52 11.95
N TYR A 173 2.29 -12.56 11.46
CA TYR A 173 1.06 -12.08 12.11
C TYR A 173 -0.21 -12.69 11.52
N PHE A 174 -0.11 -13.52 10.47
CA PHE A 174 -1.25 -14.07 9.74
C PHE A 174 -1.17 -15.58 9.55
N ASN A 175 -2.32 -16.22 9.29
CA ASN A 175 -2.44 -17.66 9.08
C ASN A 175 -1.98 -18.08 7.68
N SER A 176 -2.22 -17.25 6.67
CA SER A 176 -1.75 -17.50 5.31
C SER A 176 -1.38 -16.21 4.58
N ALA A 177 -0.54 -16.35 3.56
CA ALA A 177 -0.02 -15.26 2.73
C ALA A 177 -0.03 -15.69 1.26
N TYR A 178 -0.46 -14.79 0.38
CA TYR A 178 -0.34 -14.91 -1.07
C TYR A 178 0.33 -13.65 -1.62
N GLU A 179 1.42 -13.81 -2.38
CA GLU A 179 2.28 -12.71 -2.80
C GLU A 179 2.36 -12.58 -4.32
N TRP A 180 2.48 -11.34 -4.77
CA TRP A 180 2.78 -10.97 -6.15
C TRP A 180 3.72 -9.75 -6.17
N THR A 181 4.23 -9.42 -7.34
CA THR A 181 5.28 -8.39 -7.52
C THR A 181 4.92 -7.03 -6.90
N GLN A 182 3.63 -6.68 -6.86
CA GLN A 182 3.15 -5.39 -6.36
C GLN A 182 2.36 -5.49 -5.04
N GLY A 183 2.25 -6.67 -4.44
CA GLY A 183 1.44 -6.77 -3.22
C GLY A 183 1.38 -8.14 -2.57
N ILE A 184 0.68 -8.17 -1.45
CA ILE A 184 0.47 -9.35 -0.62
C ILE A 184 -0.96 -9.35 -0.07
N LEU A 185 -1.60 -10.51 -0.10
CA LEU A 185 -2.86 -10.79 0.58
C LEU A 185 -2.57 -11.71 1.76
N LEU A 186 -2.94 -11.25 2.95
CA LEU A 186 -2.75 -11.89 4.23
C LEU A 186 -4.11 -12.21 4.84
N THR A 187 -4.27 -13.40 5.42
CA THR A 187 -5.53 -13.79 6.06
C THR A 187 -5.31 -14.29 7.47
N ALA A 188 -6.16 -13.85 8.40
CA ALA A 188 -6.20 -14.30 9.77
C ALA A 188 -7.67 -14.46 10.18
N ASP A 189 -8.10 -15.71 10.35
CA ASP A 189 -9.50 -16.10 10.55
C ASP A 189 -10.44 -15.47 9.52
N VAL A 190 -11.29 -14.53 9.94
CA VAL A 190 -12.26 -13.79 9.10
C VAL A 190 -11.69 -12.50 8.49
N VAL A 191 -10.53 -12.05 8.97
CA VAL A 191 -9.89 -10.80 8.54
C VAL A 191 -8.97 -11.04 7.34
N ARG A 192 -9.13 -10.19 6.33
CA ARG A 192 -8.30 -10.16 5.12
C ARG A 192 -7.57 -8.83 5.06
N LEU A 193 -6.24 -8.85 5.10
CA LEU A 193 -5.39 -7.69 4.92
C LEU A 193 -4.70 -7.77 3.56
N HIS A 194 -4.87 -6.73 2.76
CA HIS A 194 -4.29 -6.58 1.45
C HIS A 194 -3.36 -5.38 1.44
N ILE A 195 -2.10 -5.60 1.06
CA ILE A 195 -1.10 -4.54 0.90
C ILE A 195 -0.67 -4.50 -0.54
N GLU A 196 -0.86 -3.36 -1.19
CA GLU A 196 -0.53 -3.20 -2.60
C GLU A 196 0.13 -1.87 -2.88
N ARG A 197 1.16 -1.91 -3.73
CA ARG A 197 1.71 -0.74 -4.40
C ARG A 197 0.86 -0.45 -5.64
N VAL A 198 -0.27 0.22 -5.43
CA VAL A 198 -1.25 0.55 -6.49
C VAL A 198 -0.67 1.53 -7.52
N HIS A 199 0.30 2.35 -7.10
CA HIS A 199 1.04 3.25 -7.97
C HIS A 199 2.46 3.43 -7.44
N ARG A 200 3.38 3.93 -8.27
CA ARG A 200 4.76 4.24 -7.84
C ARG A 200 4.83 5.22 -6.67
N THR A 201 3.78 5.99 -6.45
CA THR A 201 3.66 7.01 -5.39
C THR A 201 2.63 6.63 -4.33
N VAL A 202 2.08 5.41 -4.35
CA VAL A 202 0.98 5.03 -3.46
C VAL A 202 1.11 3.58 -3.01
N ILE A 203 1.06 3.36 -1.70
CA ILE A 203 0.85 2.06 -1.08
C ILE A 203 -0.48 2.08 -0.34
N GLU A 204 -1.31 1.06 -0.53
CA GLU A 204 -2.58 0.92 0.19
C GLU A 204 -2.53 -0.28 1.14
N LEU A 205 -2.90 -0.05 2.39
CA LEU A 205 -3.11 -1.08 3.41
C LEU A 205 -4.62 -1.24 3.61
N SER A 206 -5.22 -2.21 2.94
CA SER A 206 -6.66 -2.43 2.94
C SER A 206 -7.02 -3.63 3.81
N CYS A 207 -7.81 -3.41 4.86
CA CYS A 207 -8.27 -4.47 5.74
C CYS A 207 -9.79 -4.62 5.61
N ARG A 208 -10.24 -5.85 5.42
CA ARG A 208 -11.62 -6.18 5.08
C ARG A 208 -12.12 -7.38 5.87
N ILE A 209 -13.42 -7.36 6.14
CA ILE A 209 -14.16 -8.47 6.72
C ILE A 209 -15.52 -8.60 6.05
N CYS A 210 -16.00 -9.83 5.87
CA CYS A 210 -17.34 -10.11 5.39
C CYS A 210 -18.26 -10.28 6.60
N GLU A 211 -19.34 -9.49 6.69
CA GLU A 211 -20.29 -9.57 7.80
C GLU A 211 -20.98 -10.93 7.89
N ASP A 212 -21.14 -11.64 6.77
CA ASP A 212 -21.72 -13.00 6.72
C ASP A 212 -20.82 -14.07 7.35
N GLU A 213 -19.55 -13.76 7.61
CA GLU A 213 -18.58 -14.66 8.25
C GLU A 213 -18.45 -14.42 9.75
N LEU A 214 -19.14 -13.41 10.29
CA LEU A 214 -19.08 -13.02 11.69
C LEU A 214 -20.04 -13.81 12.57
N GLU A 215 -19.63 -14.01 13.82
CA GLU A 215 -20.51 -14.49 14.88
C GLU A 215 -21.44 -13.35 15.36
N ASP A 216 -22.59 -13.69 15.95
CA ASP A 216 -23.66 -12.72 16.28
C ASP A 216 -23.19 -11.53 17.13
N ASP A 217 -22.22 -11.72 18.03
CA ASP A 217 -21.66 -10.66 18.88
C ASP A 217 -20.74 -9.70 18.11
N GLN A 218 -20.13 -10.17 17.03
CA GLN A 218 -19.16 -9.43 16.21
C GLN A 218 -19.82 -8.56 15.13
N VAL A 219 -21.01 -8.94 14.65
CA VAL A 219 -21.77 -8.22 13.60
C VAL A 219 -22.03 -6.75 13.98
N SER A 220 -22.16 -6.45 15.26
CA SER A 220 -22.45 -5.09 15.74
C SER A 220 -21.29 -4.10 15.51
N THR A 221 -20.05 -4.59 15.54
CA THR A 221 -18.80 -3.79 15.52
C THR A 221 -17.67 -4.47 14.72
N PRO A 222 -17.87 -4.79 13.43
CA PRO A 222 -16.93 -5.56 12.61
C PRO A 222 -15.53 -4.91 12.51
N THR A 223 -15.47 -3.59 12.53
CA THR A 223 -14.23 -2.80 12.45
C THR A 223 -13.31 -3.00 13.65
N LYS A 224 -13.83 -3.45 14.80
CA LYS A 224 -13.03 -3.78 15.98
C LYS A 224 -11.98 -4.85 15.66
N LEU A 225 -12.33 -5.79 14.80
CA LEU A 225 -11.43 -6.87 14.37
C LEU A 225 -10.40 -6.37 13.34
N LEU A 226 -10.68 -5.29 12.60
CA LEU A 226 -9.81 -4.78 11.54
C LEU A 226 -8.60 -3.99 12.09
N TRP A 227 -8.82 -3.15 13.10
CA TRP A 227 -7.82 -2.21 13.61
C TRP A 227 -6.51 -2.85 14.08
N PRO A 228 -6.51 -3.98 14.81
CA PRO A 228 -5.27 -4.62 15.23
C PRO A 228 -4.39 -5.06 14.04
N TYR A 229 -5.00 -5.55 12.97
CA TYR A 229 -4.29 -5.97 11.75
C TYR A 229 -3.84 -4.78 10.90
N LEU A 230 -4.65 -3.71 10.82
CA LEU A 230 -4.22 -2.45 10.19
C LEU A 230 -3.09 -1.77 10.95
N ALA A 231 -3.16 -1.75 12.28
CA ALA A 231 -2.14 -1.14 13.13
C ALA A 231 -0.79 -1.83 12.96
N ILE A 232 -0.75 -3.17 12.96
CA ILE A 232 0.50 -3.90 12.75
C ILE A 232 1.02 -3.75 11.32
N ALA A 233 0.12 -3.71 10.32
CA ALA A 233 0.48 -3.42 8.93
C ALA A 233 1.13 -2.05 8.78
N LEU A 234 0.47 -1.02 9.31
CA LEU A 234 0.96 0.36 9.29
C LEU A 234 2.28 0.46 10.05
N LYS A 235 2.38 -0.12 11.25
CA LYS A 235 3.60 -0.09 12.07
C LYS A 235 4.80 -0.64 11.31
N ASN A 236 4.69 -1.84 10.76
CA ASN A 236 5.82 -2.44 10.05
C ASN A 236 6.15 -1.66 8.77
N THR A 237 5.12 -1.18 8.06
CA THR A 237 5.31 -0.33 6.88
C THR A 237 6.08 0.95 7.23
N LEU A 238 5.67 1.66 8.28
CA LEU A 238 6.33 2.87 8.74
C LEU A 238 7.73 2.58 9.30
N ASN A 239 7.97 1.44 9.95
CA ASN A 239 9.29 1.06 10.42
C ASN A 239 10.29 0.90 9.28
N GLU A 240 9.88 0.35 8.13
CA GLU A 240 10.73 0.23 6.95
C GLU A 240 10.90 1.58 6.24
N ILE A 241 9.80 2.32 6.03
CA ILE A 241 9.83 3.63 5.36
C ILE A 241 10.68 4.65 6.14
N ASN A 242 10.57 4.69 7.48
CA ASN A 242 11.28 5.65 8.33
C ASN A 242 12.80 5.40 8.41
N LYS A 243 13.32 4.28 7.86
CA LYS A 243 14.76 4.11 7.65
C LYS A 243 15.30 5.04 6.56
N HIS A 244 14.42 5.56 5.70
CA HIS A 244 14.73 6.44 4.59
C HIS A 244 14.41 7.90 4.95
N GLN A 245 15.42 8.66 5.34
CA GLN A 245 15.25 10.01 5.88
C GLN A 245 14.61 11.02 4.90
N TYR A 246 14.76 10.81 3.59
CA TYR A 246 14.23 11.70 2.54
C TYR A 246 12.93 11.20 1.90
N LEU A 247 12.43 10.03 2.32
CA LEU A 247 11.20 9.46 1.81
C LEU A 247 10.00 10.07 2.53
N GLN A 248 9.49 11.17 1.97
CA GLN A 248 8.33 11.90 2.47
C GLN A 248 7.03 11.17 2.17
N TYR A 249 6.09 11.18 3.12
CA TYR A 249 4.76 10.59 2.92
C TYR A 249 3.64 11.29 3.68
N THR A 250 2.42 11.02 3.24
CA THR A 250 1.16 11.38 3.91
C THR A 250 0.38 10.11 4.18
N LEU A 251 -0.43 10.13 5.24
CA LEU A 251 -1.28 9.02 5.63
C LEU A 251 -2.73 9.46 5.49
N GLU A 252 -3.51 8.68 4.76
CA GLU A 252 -4.92 8.93 4.53
C GLU A 252 -5.75 7.74 5.05
N LEU A 253 -6.86 8.04 5.70
CA LEU A 253 -7.86 7.08 6.15
C LEU A 253 -9.01 7.07 5.14
N ILE A 254 -9.39 5.87 4.69
CA ILE A 254 -10.45 5.68 3.70
C ILE A 254 -11.40 4.59 4.21
N PRO A 255 -12.47 4.96 4.94
CA PRO A 255 -13.53 4.04 5.29
C PRO A 255 -14.45 3.80 4.08
N PHE A 256 -14.62 2.52 3.72
CA PHE A 256 -15.54 2.08 2.67
C PHE A 256 -16.76 1.41 3.32
N GLY A 257 -17.93 2.02 3.13
CA GLY A 257 -19.19 1.51 3.65
C GLY A 257 -20.16 2.64 3.98
N MET A 258 -21.42 2.44 3.59
CA MET A 258 -22.51 3.38 3.88
C MET A 258 -22.76 3.55 5.39
N CYS A 259 -22.37 2.55 6.19
CA CYS A 259 -22.53 2.52 7.64
C CYS A 259 -21.64 3.52 8.41
N PHE A 260 -20.68 4.15 7.74
CA PHE A 260 -19.77 5.10 8.38
C PHE A 260 -20.24 6.56 8.34
N PHE A 261 -21.24 6.88 7.52
CA PHE A 261 -21.60 8.26 7.21
C PHE A 261 -23.07 8.55 7.42
N LYS A 262 -23.38 9.78 7.85
CA LYS A 262 -24.73 10.31 7.99
C LYS A 262 -24.80 11.73 7.42
N PRO A 263 -25.49 11.98 6.29
CA PRO A 263 -26.20 11.01 5.44
C PRO A 263 -25.32 9.91 4.83
N PRO A 264 -25.88 8.80 4.33
CA PRO A 264 -25.09 7.67 3.83
C PRO A 264 -24.21 8.01 2.61
N LEU A 265 -22.93 7.62 2.65
CA LEU A 265 -21.97 7.76 1.56
C LEU A 265 -21.13 6.50 1.41
N LYS A 266 -20.69 6.20 0.18
CA LYS A 266 -19.95 4.96 -0.06
C LYS A 266 -18.53 4.99 0.51
N VAL A 267 -17.83 6.11 0.32
CA VAL A 267 -16.40 6.23 0.63
C VAL A 267 -15.99 7.70 0.68
N ARG A 268 -15.05 8.03 1.57
CA ARG A 268 -14.34 9.32 1.59
C ARG A 268 -12.89 9.14 2.03
N VAL A 269 -12.04 10.09 1.64
CA VAL A 269 -10.63 10.12 1.99
C VAL A 269 -10.41 11.22 3.01
N PHE A 270 -9.70 10.91 4.08
CA PHE A 270 -9.38 11.87 5.14
C PHE A 270 -7.88 11.84 5.43
N ASP A 271 -7.26 12.99 5.70
CA ASP A 271 -5.92 13.00 6.30
C ASP A 271 -6.01 12.31 7.68
N LEU A 272 -5.21 11.26 7.89
CA LEU A 272 -5.30 10.42 9.09
C LEU A 272 -5.03 11.22 10.36
N SER A 273 -4.05 12.14 10.33
CA SER A 273 -3.65 12.89 11.52
C SER A 273 -4.69 13.94 11.88
N LEU A 274 -5.22 14.65 10.88
CA LEU A 274 -6.32 15.60 11.07
C LEU A 274 -7.59 14.88 11.55
N PHE A 275 -7.94 13.77 10.92
CA PHE A 275 -9.11 12.97 11.30
C PHE A 275 -9.02 12.53 12.76
N MET A 276 -7.92 11.86 13.14
CA MET A 276 -7.78 11.27 14.47
C MET A 276 -7.67 12.35 15.55
N ALA A 277 -6.96 13.46 15.28
CA ALA A 277 -6.91 14.59 16.19
C ALA A 277 -8.29 15.23 16.41
N THR A 278 -9.06 15.44 15.33
CA THR A 278 -10.42 16.01 15.39
C THR A 278 -11.36 15.08 16.14
N ALA A 279 -11.32 13.78 15.83
CA ALA A 279 -12.13 12.78 16.51
C ALA A 279 -11.82 12.72 18.02
N TYR A 280 -10.53 12.73 18.39
CA TYR A 280 -10.10 12.70 19.78
C TYR A 280 -10.47 13.97 20.56
N GLU A 281 -10.21 15.14 19.99
CA GLU A 281 -10.43 16.43 20.66
C GLU A 281 -11.92 16.74 20.84
N TYR A 282 -12.73 16.49 19.80
CA TYR A 282 -14.13 16.93 19.78
C TYR A 282 -15.15 15.81 19.93
N GLY A 283 -14.73 14.54 19.88
CA GLY A 283 -15.65 13.40 19.90
C GLY A 283 -16.58 13.32 18.68
N LYS A 284 -16.33 14.12 17.64
CA LYS A 284 -17.13 14.19 16.41
C LYS A 284 -16.24 14.57 15.23
N VAL A 285 -16.52 13.99 14.07
CA VAL A 285 -15.96 14.43 12.78
C VAL A 285 -17.09 14.68 11.80
N SER A 286 -17.08 15.87 11.21
CA SER A 286 -18.04 16.29 10.18
C SER A 286 -17.30 16.92 9.01
N PHE A 287 -17.82 16.78 7.80
CA PHE A 287 -17.26 17.38 6.59
C PHE A 287 -18.36 17.81 5.64
N ARG A 288 -18.07 18.77 4.76
CA ARG A 288 -18.99 19.23 3.73
C ARG A 288 -18.70 18.53 2.40
N TYR A 289 -19.73 18.09 1.70
CA TYR A 289 -19.63 17.53 0.36
C TYR A 289 -20.88 17.87 -0.43
N GLN A 290 -20.73 18.43 -1.64
CA GLN A 290 -21.85 18.87 -2.49
C GLN A 290 -22.87 19.73 -1.70
N ASP A 291 -22.36 20.72 -0.97
CA ASP A 291 -23.12 21.64 -0.10
C ASP A 291 -23.90 20.99 1.07
N GLU A 292 -23.80 19.69 1.25
CA GLU A 292 -24.38 18.97 2.39
C GLU A 292 -23.35 18.69 3.48
N LEU A 293 -23.81 18.68 4.73
CA LEU A 293 -23.00 18.31 5.88
C LEU A 293 -23.14 16.81 6.17
N TYR A 294 -22.01 16.13 6.26
CA TYR A 294 -21.91 14.72 6.58
C TYR A 294 -21.20 14.54 7.92
N ASP A 295 -21.80 13.72 8.78
CA ASP A 295 -21.24 13.29 10.05
C ASP A 295 -20.68 11.87 9.92
N ILE A 296 -19.58 11.61 10.59
CA ILE A 296 -18.97 10.29 10.65
C ILE A 296 -19.42 9.58 11.91
N ILE A 297 -19.90 8.35 11.75
CA ILE A 297 -20.37 7.52 12.87
C ILE A 297 -19.13 6.88 13.51
N LEU A 298 -18.51 7.61 14.45
CA LEU A 298 -17.25 7.19 15.08
C LEU A 298 -17.36 5.85 15.80
N GLU A 299 -18.49 5.52 16.41
CA GLU A 299 -18.70 4.21 17.07
C GLU A 299 -18.62 3.02 16.10
N LYS A 300 -18.95 3.24 14.83
CA LYS A 300 -18.84 2.22 13.77
C LYS A 300 -17.42 2.13 13.24
N LEU A 301 -16.70 3.25 13.16
CA LEU A 301 -15.34 3.27 12.63
C LEU A 301 -14.28 2.94 13.69
N LEU A 302 -14.44 3.42 14.92
CA LEU A 302 -13.52 3.36 16.05
C LEU A 302 -14.26 2.83 17.30
N PRO A 303 -14.69 1.55 17.30
CA PRO A 303 -15.58 1.01 18.32
C PRO A 303 -14.98 0.96 19.74
N ASP A 304 -13.66 0.88 19.86
CA ASP A 304 -12.94 0.92 21.14
C ASP A 304 -12.53 2.35 21.57
N GLY A 305 -13.04 3.37 20.86
CA GLY A 305 -12.73 4.77 21.08
C GLY A 305 -11.60 5.30 20.19
N THR A 306 -11.38 6.62 20.28
CA THR A 306 -10.38 7.34 19.48
C THR A 306 -8.97 7.15 20.01
N PHE A 307 -8.00 7.03 19.10
CA PHE A 307 -6.59 7.03 19.45
C PHE A 307 -6.09 8.45 19.74
N VAL A 308 -5.40 8.64 20.85
CA VAL A 308 -4.79 9.91 21.29
C VAL A 308 -3.58 10.28 20.44
N SER A 309 -2.89 9.29 19.87
CA SER A 309 -1.67 9.49 19.09
C SER A 309 -1.44 8.38 18.06
N LEU A 310 -0.54 8.65 17.09
CA LEU A 310 -0.09 7.64 16.13
C LEU A 310 0.59 6.48 16.86
N ASP A 311 1.46 6.77 17.83
CA ASP A 311 2.15 5.73 18.62
C ASP A 311 1.16 4.81 19.35
N GLN A 312 0.04 5.34 19.86
CA GLN A 312 -1.00 4.51 20.46
C GLN A 312 -1.65 3.60 19.41
N LEU A 313 -2.01 4.12 18.24
CA LEU A 313 -2.52 3.30 17.13
C LEU A 313 -1.51 2.18 16.77
N LEU A 314 -0.23 2.51 16.63
CA LEU A 314 0.85 1.56 16.31
C LEU A 314 1.19 0.58 17.45
N SER A 315 0.61 0.78 18.64
CA SER A 315 0.78 -0.11 19.79
C SER A 315 -0.27 -1.24 19.85
N VAL A 316 -1.37 -1.10 19.10
CA VAL A 316 -2.42 -2.12 19.01
C VAL A 316 -1.84 -3.38 18.36
N LYS A 317 -2.14 -4.54 18.96
CA LYS A 317 -1.61 -5.84 18.50
C LYS A 317 -2.75 -6.79 18.14
N PRO A 318 -2.62 -7.56 17.05
CA PRO A 318 -3.58 -8.62 16.75
C PRO A 318 -3.59 -9.68 17.86
N PRO A 319 -4.70 -10.42 18.01
CA PRO A 319 -4.75 -11.58 18.87
C PRO A 319 -3.61 -12.56 18.56
N LYS A 320 -3.10 -13.28 19.58
CA LYS A 320 -2.06 -14.29 19.37
C LYS A 320 -2.62 -15.38 18.46
N LEU A 321 -1.91 -15.68 17.37
CA LEU A 321 -2.24 -16.80 16.52
C LEU A 321 -2.15 -18.11 17.31
N TYR A 322 -3.25 -18.85 17.38
CA TYR A 322 -3.19 -20.25 17.76
C TYR A 322 -2.66 -21.02 16.56
N LYS A 323 -1.35 -21.25 16.50
CA LYS A 323 -0.79 -22.23 15.57
C LYS A 323 -1.45 -23.57 15.89
N GLN A 324 -2.44 -23.99 15.09
CA GLN A 324 -2.83 -25.39 15.05
C GLN A 324 -1.56 -26.14 14.66
N GLN A 325 -1.02 -26.94 15.60
CA GLN A 325 0.01 -27.91 15.30
C GLN A 325 -0.57 -28.81 14.19
N MET A 326 -0.15 -28.60 12.95
CA MET A 326 -0.25 -29.66 11.97
C MET A 326 0.58 -30.80 12.54
N ASN A 327 -0.09 -31.91 12.88
CA ASN A 327 0.58 -33.15 13.20
C ASN A 327 1.49 -33.49 12.02
N THR A 328 2.79 -33.31 12.20
CA THR A 328 3.82 -33.84 11.32
C THR A 328 3.62 -35.35 11.33
N ILE A 329 3.13 -35.90 10.22
CA ILE A 329 3.19 -37.35 10.00
C ILE A 329 4.67 -37.65 9.87
N ASP A 330 5.24 -38.24 10.92
CA ASP A 330 6.58 -38.81 10.93
C ASP A 330 6.73 -39.74 9.73
N SER A 331 7.47 -39.28 8.72
CA SER A 331 8.01 -40.11 7.67
C SER A 331 9.23 -40.83 8.23
N ASP A 332 9.00 -41.91 8.98
CA ASP A 332 10.03 -42.90 9.26
C ASP A 332 9.40 -44.29 9.39
N LYS A 333 9.44 -45.04 8.28
CA LYS A 333 9.72 -46.48 8.23
C LYS A 333 9.79 -46.96 6.79
N SER A 334 10.99 -47.39 6.41
CA SER A 334 11.32 -48.08 5.18
C SER A 334 10.76 -49.51 5.13
N VAL A 335 10.14 -49.82 3.99
CA VAL A 335 10.21 -51.05 3.15
C VAL A 335 10.18 -52.44 3.83
N THR A 336 9.12 -53.22 3.54
CA THR A 336 9.23 -54.55 2.90
C THR A 336 7.98 -54.92 2.07
N ARG A 337 8.21 -55.50 0.88
CA ARG A 337 7.30 -56.18 -0.08
C ARG A 337 6.39 -57.23 0.60
N GLU A 338 5.21 -57.65 0.14
CA GLU A 338 4.75 -58.26 -1.13
C GLU A 338 3.23 -58.58 -0.89
N SER A 339 2.22 -58.38 -1.75
CA SER A 339 1.85 -59.23 -2.90
C SER A 339 0.37 -58.98 -3.28
N ASN A 340 0.08 -59.15 -4.58
CA ASN A 340 -1.21 -59.23 -5.31
C ASN A 340 -2.55 -59.41 -4.56
N ARG A 341 -3.59 -58.64 -4.95
CA ARG A 341 -4.74 -59.10 -5.78
C ARG A 341 -5.84 -58.06 -5.95
N ASP A 342 -6.61 -58.27 -7.02
CA ASP A 342 -7.64 -57.45 -7.63
C ASP A 342 -8.82 -57.01 -6.76
N SER A 343 -9.42 -55.91 -7.26
CA SER A 343 -10.85 -55.65 -7.39
C SER A 343 -11.63 -54.96 -6.27
N THR A 344 -12.47 -54.04 -6.74
CA THR A 344 -13.68 -53.43 -6.16
C THR A 344 -13.50 -52.22 -5.25
N THR A 345 -13.83 -51.06 -5.84
CA THR A 345 -14.42 -49.89 -5.20
C THR A 345 -15.43 -50.29 -4.13
N SER A 346 -15.11 -50.03 -2.87
CA SER A 346 -16.04 -50.10 -1.75
C SER A 346 -16.08 -48.76 -1.03
N THR A 347 -17.21 -48.07 -1.12
CA THR A 347 -17.56 -46.82 -0.42
C THR A 347 -17.93 -47.05 1.06
N ALA A 348 -17.68 -48.25 1.61
CA ALA A 348 -18.09 -48.63 2.96
C ALA A 348 -16.93 -48.50 3.96
N GLN A 349 -16.51 -47.26 4.23
CA GLN A 349 -15.83 -46.89 5.50
C GLN A 349 -15.88 -45.36 5.72
N LEU A 350 -17.06 -44.77 5.52
CA LEU A 350 -17.39 -43.45 6.06
C LEU A 350 -17.91 -43.63 7.50
N SER A 351 -17.03 -43.94 8.44
CA SER A 351 -17.33 -43.73 9.85
C SER A 351 -16.95 -42.29 10.21
N VAL A 352 -17.98 -41.45 10.30
CA VAL A 352 -17.90 -40.05 10.71
C VAL A 352 -17.64 -39.99 12.21
N ASN A 353 -16.39 -39.80 12.60
CA ASN A 353 -16.09 -39.20 13.89
C ASN A 353 -16.16 -37.67 13.73
N HIS A 354 -17.09 -37.07 14.47
CA HIS A 354 -17.42 -35.64 14.57
C HIS A 354 -16.32 -34.65 14.11
N ASN A 355 -16.25 -34.41 12.81
CA ASN A 355 -15.69 -33.18 12.27
C ASN A 355 -16.81 -32.15 12.23
N ARG A 356 -16.68 -31.09 13.03
CA ARG A 356 -17.48 -29.87 12.88
C ARG A 356 -17.40 -29.44 11.42
N GLY A 357 -18.53 -29.52 10.72
CA GLY A 357 -18.62 -29.23 9.30
C GLY A 357 -18.14 -27.81 9.00
N ARG A 358 -17.08 -27.70 8.20
CA ARG A 358 -16.71 -26.48 7.51
C ARG A 358 -17.84 -26.21 6.52
N ARG A 359 -18.65 -25.16 6.76
CA ARG A 359 -19.60 -24.67 5.76
C ARG A 359 -18.78 -24.20 4.56
N VAL A 360 -18.74 -25.02 3.52
CA VAL A 360 -18.32 -24.59 2.18
C VAL A 360 -19.51 -23.87 1.57
N SER A 361 -19.53 -22.54 1.67
CA SER A 361 -20.39 -21.74 0.79
C SER A 361 -19.81 -21.83 -0.61
N PHE A 362 -20.49 -22.54 -1.50
CA PHE A 362 -20.35 -22.25 -2.92
C PHE A 362 -20.97 -20.87 -3.09
N GLY A 363 -20.13 -19.84 -3.21
CA GLY A 363 -20.59 -18.48 -3.50
C GLY A 363 -21.63 -18.52 -4.62
N SER A 364 -22.79 -17.94 -4.36
CA SER A 364 -23.86 -17.86 -5.35
C SER A 364 -23.36 -17.15 -6.60
N ILE A 365 -23.30 -17.86 -7.73
CA ILE A 365 -23.08 -17.24 -9.05
C ILE A 365 -24.33 -16.42 -9.35
N LYS A 366 -24.27 -15.10 -9.13
CA LYS A 366 -25.27 -14.18 -9.66
C LYS A 366 -24.88 -13.82 -11.09
N LEU A 367 -25.76 -14.15 -12.03
CA LEU A 367 -25.69 -13.66 -13.40
C LEU A 367 -25.68 -12.13 -13.38
N ILE A 368 -24.70 -11.53 -14.03
CA ILE A 368 -24.65 -10.10 -14.28
C ILE A 368 -25.79 -9.82 -15.26
N ASP A 369 -26.80 -9.07 -14.83
CA ASP A 369 -27.83 -8.59 -15.74
C ASP A 369 -27.18 -7.65 -16.77
N ASP A 370 -27.34 -8.00 -18.05
CA ASP A 370 -26.91 -7.25 -19.21
C ASP A 370 -27.55 -5.84 -19.21
N VAL A 371 -26.81 -4.86 -18.71
CA VAL A 371 -26.99 -3.46 -19.12
C VAL A 371 -25.65 -2.96 -19.63
N THR A 372 -25.48 -3.14 -20.93
CA THR A 372 -24.40 -2.61 -21.77
C THR A 372 -24.25 -1.10 -21.57
N LYS A 373 -23.20 -0.70 -20.84
CA LYS A 373 -22.52 0.57 -21.09
C LYS A 373 -21.03 0.29 -21.25
N PRO A 374 -20.39 0.86 -22.28
CA PRO A 374 -19.01 0.53 -22.62
C PRO A 374 -18.09 0.88 -21.45
N VAL A 375 -17.27 -0.09 -21.04
CA VAL A 375 -16.21 0.06 -20.04
C VAL A 375 -15.29 1.18 -20.50
N LYS A 376 -15.38 2.33 -19.83
CA LYS A 376 -14.43 3.41 -19.99
C LYS A 376 -13.24 3.16 -19.07
N GLY A 377 -12.04 3.33 -19.63
CA GLY A 377 -10.78 2.87 -19.06
C GLY A 377 -10.38 3.59 -17.77
N VAL A 378 -9.39 3.00 -17.10
CA VAL A 378 -8.75 3.40 -15.84
C VAL A 378 -8.34 4.88 -15.80
N ASP A 379 -8.10 5.50 -16.95
CA ASP A 379 -7.69 6.90 -17.06
C ASP A 379 -8.82 7.90 -16.71
N GLU A 380 -10.09 7.61 -17.02
CA GLU A 380 -11.20 8.49 -16.63
C GLU A 380 -11.50 8.39 -15.12
N TYR A 381 -11.28 7.24 -14.48
CA TYR A 381 -11.46 7.08 -13.04
C TYR A 381 -10.40 7.83 -12.23
N VAL A 382 -9.15 7.83 -12.68
CA VAL A 382 -8.06 8.61 -12.06
C VAL A 382 -8.30 10.11 -12.26
N ASP A 383 -8.75 10.54 -13.44
CA ASP A 383 -9.11 11.94 -13.71
C ASP A 383 -10.34 12.40 -12.92
N GLU A 384 -11.32 11.52 -12.67
CA GLU A 384 -12.50 11.81 -11.85
C GLU A 384 -12.17 11.86 -10.35
N MET A 385 -11.23 11.02 -9.89
CA MET A 385 -10.73 11.05 -8.50
C MET A 385 -9.81 12.25 -8.23
N LEU A 386 -8.98 12.65 -9.20
CA LEU A 386 -8.10 13.82 -9.08
C LEU A 386 -8.88 15.14 -9.19
N LYS A 387 -9.94 15.20 -10.00
CA LYS A 387 -10.86 16.35 -10.01
C LYS A 387 -11.55 16.56 -8.67
N GLN A 388 -11.86 15.49 -7.94
CA GLN A 388 -12.49 15.59 -6.61
C GLN A 388 -11.57 16.17 -5.52
N THR A 389 -10.26 16.33 -5.78
CA THR A 389 -9.30 16.83 -4.77
C THR A 389 -8.92 18.30 -4.92
N MET A 390 -9.36 19.01 -5.98
CA MET A 390 -8.91 20.38 -6.24
C MET A 390 -9.94 21.49 -6.03
N ASP A 391 -11.25 21.21 -5.98
CA ASP A 391 -12.25 22.30 -6.00
C ASP A 391 -12.77 22.80 -4.64
N HIS A 392 -12.37 22.24 -3.49
CA HIS A 392 -12.83 22.78 -2.19
C HIS A 392 -11.75 22.80 -1.10
N LEU A 393 -10.77 23.67 -1.31
CA LEU A 393 -10.10 24.42 -0.23
C LEU A 393 -10.46 25.90 -0.41
N ILE A 394 -11.70 26.26 -0.05
CA ILE A 394 -12.10 27.67 0.11
C ILE A 394 -12.64 27.85 1.53
N ILE A 395 -11.77 28.46 2.34
CA ILE A 395 -11.90 29.12 3.66
C ILE A 395 -12.36 28.24 4.82
#